data_AF-A0A926Z4X8-F1
#
_entry.id   AF-A0A926Z4X8-F1
#
_cell.length_a   1.000
_cell.length_b   1.000
_cell.length_c   1.000
_cell.angle_alpha   90.00
_cell.angle_beta   90.00
_cell.angle_gamma   90.00
#
_symmetry.space_group_name_H-M   'P 1'
#
loop_
_entity.id
_entity.type
_entity.pdbx_description
1 polymer ?
#
loop_
_entity_poly.entity_id
_entity_poly.type
_entity_poly.pdbx_seq_one_letter_code
_entity_poly.pdbx_strand_id
1 'polypeptide(L)'
;MSRLRFRCLCHPLRQLSHLNRVQSPIINRIRQALAFEFPELSEHSGNRKSDLPAPLFRYLAGRKITTQSKNKFAKLEAESIGTGIGEFTKDHAERMCVIHEQESRIEKQLTELISHEMFKPYNKVFDDFRMGQRVRSLILGTIYPLGTFLGADHKPIIELVRNKKGKGKSKRYRSLNAFKLALGFGLVEDSSGKSDKWITGGSTLCRKALWQWEFTTIEPAKTRPNNDYGKALGEYRDKLKANGVPIKLVRSRTCCRAVEMLFQALIDELRAYSN
;
A
#
# COMPACT_ATOMS: atom_id res chain seq x y z
N MET A 1 -12.15 1.31 -25.73
CA MET A 1 -11.70 0.03 -25.10
C MET A 1 -10.76 0.19 -23.90
N SER A 2 -10.05 1.31 -23.72
CA SER A 2 -9.03 1.49 -22.66
C SER A 2 -9.55 1.75 -21.23
N ARG A 3 -10.76 2.31 -21.04
CA ARG A 3 -11.35 2.55 -19.70
C ARG A 3 -11.92 1.30 -19.02
N LEU A 4 -12.27 0.26 -19.77
CA LEU A 4 -12.90 -0.96 -19.25
C LEU A 4 -11.92 -1.86 -18.49
N ARG A 5 -10.62 -1.83 -18.82
CA ARG A 5 -9.57 -2.57 -18.08
C ARG A 5 -9.09 -1.86 -16.81
N PHE A 6 -9.43 -0.59 -16.60
CA PHE A 6 -8.95 0.22 -15.48
C PHE A 6 -9.70 -0.04 -14.17
N ARG A 7 -11.02 -0.31 -14.24
CA ARG A 7 -11.77 -0.80 -13.07
C ARG A 7 -11.23 -2.14 -12.54
N CYS A 8 -10.49 -2.88 -13.36
CA CYS A 8 -9.98 -4.21 -13.01
C CYS A 8 -8.85 -4.19 -11.98
N LEU A 9 -8.04 -3.14 -11.83
CA LEU A 9 -6.98 -3.08 -10.79
C LEU A 9 -7.48 -2.50 -9.47
N CYS A 10 -8.36 -1.50 -9.53
CA CYS A 10 -8.91 -0.85 -8.34
C CYS A 10 -9.91 -1.72 -7.58
N HIS A 11 -10.68 -2.54 -8.28
CA HIS A 11 -11.71 -3.38 -7.67
C HIS A 11 -11.11 -4.47 -6.74
N PRO A 12 -10.12 -5.27 -7.16
CA PRO A 12 -9.48 -6.25 -6.28
C PRO A 12 -8.79 -5.60 -5.07
N LEU A 13 -8.18 -4.43 -5.23
CA LEU A 13 -7.56 -3.70 -4.10
C LEU A 13 -8.60 -3.23 -3.07
N ARG A 14 -9.77 -2.78 -3.52
CA ARG A 14 -10.88 -2.44 -2.61
C ARG A 14 -11.41 -3.68 -1.90
N GLN A 15 -11.51 -4.81 -2.59
CA GLN A 15 -11.89 -6.08 -1.98
C GLN A 15 -10.89 -6.50 -0.89
N LEU A 16 -9.58 -6.43 -1.15
CA LEU A 16 -8.57 -6.69 -0.11
C LEU A 16 -8.71 -5.76 1.09
N SER A 17 -8.95 -4.46 0.88
CA SER A 17 -9.15 -3.52 1.99
C SER A 17 -10.40 -3.82 2.81
N HIS A 18 -11.47 -4.31 2.16
CA HIS A 18 -12.69 -4.75 2.81
C HIS A 18 -12.45 -6.01 3.64
N LEU A 19 -11.79 -7.02 3.07
CA LEU A 19 -11.47 -8.27 3.77
C LEU A 19 -10.64 -8.00 5.03
N ASN A 20 -9.60 -7.15 4.94
CA ASN A 20 -8.82 -6.73 6.11
C ASN A 20 -9.70 -6.09 7.21
N ARG A 21 -10.72 -5.32 6.85
CA ARG A 21 -11.65 -4.72 7.83
C ARG A 21 -12.57 -5.76 8.47
N VAL A 22 -12.97 -6.80 7.72
CA VAL A 22 -13.83 -7.89 8.20
C VAL A 22 -13.06 -8.87 9.09
N GLN A 23 -11.76 -9.08 8.84
CA GLN A 23 -10.93 -9.98 9.64
C GLN A 23 -10.77 -9.52 11.10
N SER A 24 -10.50 -8.22 11.34
CA SER A 24 -10.16 -7.74 12.68
C SER A 24 -11.25 -8.04 13.74
N PRO A 25 -12.54 -7.78 13.49
CA PRO A 25 -13.60 -8.17 14.41
C PRO A 25 -13.69 -9.68 14.66
N ILE A 26 -13.54 -10.49 13.61
CA ILE A 26 -13.60 -11.97 13.72
C ILE A 26 -12.43 -12.49 14.56
N ILE A 27 -11.21 -12.01 14.31
CA ILE A 27 -10.02 -12.38 15.08
C ILE A 27 -10.18 -11.98 16.54
N ASN A 28 -10.65 -10.76 16.81
CA ASN A 28 -10.87 -10.31 18.19
C ASN A 28 -11.92 -11.16 18.89
N ARG A 29 -12.98 -11.56 18.19
CA ARG A 29 -14.02 -12.43 18.76
C ARG A 29 -13.49 -13.84 19.04
N ILE A 30 -12.70 -14.42 18.13
CA ILE A 30 -12.02 -15.71 18.35
C ILE A 30 -11.11 -15.63 19.58
N ARG A 31 -10.32 -14.56 19.71
CA ARG A 31 -9.42 -14.38 20.87
C ARG A 31 -10.18 -14.31 22.19
N GLN A 32 -11.32 -13.62 22.21
CA GLN A 32 -12.16 -13.56 23.41
C GLN A 32 -12.74 -14.93 23.78
N ALA A 33 -13.17 -15.73 22.80
CA ALA A 33 -13.65 -17.09 23.05
C ALA A 33 -12.51 -18.00 23.54
N LEU A 34 -11.35 -17.94 22.88
CA LEU A 34 -10.15 -18.68 23.27
C LEU A 34 -9.64 -18.29 24.67
N ALA A 35 -9.87 -17.07 25.16
CA ALA A 35 -9.48 -16.71 26.53
C ALA A 35 -10.15 -17.59 27.60
N PHE A 36 -11.34 -18.12 27.31
CA PHE A 36 -12.05 -19.07 28.19
C PHE A 36 -11.81 -20.52 27.78
N GLU A 37 -11.82 -20.81 26.48
CA GLU A 37 -11.71 -22.18 25.95
C GLU A 37 -10.28 -22.73 25.93
N PHE A 38 -9.30 -21.87 25.62
CA PHE A 38 -7.88 -22.22 25.45
C PHE A 38 -6.97 -20.98 25.62
N PRO A 39 -6.70 -20.54 26.87
CA PRO A 39 -6.08 -19.24 27.14
C PRO A 39 -4.66 -19.11 26.59
N GLU A 40 -3.88 -20.19 26.56
CA GLU A 40 -2.50 -20.23 26.05
C GLU A 40 -2.43 -19.90 24.56
N LEU A 41 -3.51 -20.16 23.82
CA LEU A 41 -3.61 -19.93 22.39
C LEU A 41 -4.21 -18.55 22.03
N SER A 42 -4.79 -17.85 23.01
CA SER A 42 -5.50 -16.58 22.79
C SER A 42 -4.57 -15.45 22.29
N GLU A 43 -3.32 -15.43 22.76
CA GLU A 43 -2.33 -14.42 22.38
C GLU A 43 -1.53 -14.81 21.13
N HIS A 44 -1.65 -16.06 20.67
CA HIS A 44 -0.88 -16.52 19.52
C HIS A 44 -1.27 -15.75 18.24
N SER A 45 -0.26 -15.23 17.53
CA SER A 45 -0.49 -14.48 16.29
C SER A 45 -0.90 -15.39 15.14
N GLY A 46 -2.12 -15.20 14.64
CA GLY A 46 -2.68 -15.89 13.47
C GLY A 46 -2.20 -15.31 12.14
N ASN A 47 -0.93 -14.90 12.03
CA ASN A 47 -0.42 -14.24 10.83
C ASN A 47 -0.23 -15.24 9.68
N ARG A 48 -0.74 -14.89 8.50
CA ARG A 48 -0.50 -15.64 7.27
C ARG A 48 0.96 -15.46 6.82
N LYS A 49 1.66 -16.56 6.56
CA LYS A 49 3.03 -16.57 5.99
C LYS A 49 3.11 -17.03 4.54
N SER A 50 2.08 -17.69 4.02
CA SER A 50 2.06 -18.34 2.71
C SER A 50 0.68 -18.22 2.06
N ASP A 51 0.52 -18.78 0.85
CA ASP A 51 -0.79 -18.92 0.19
C ASP A 51 -1.84 -19.67 1.02
N LEU A 52 -1.38 -20.56 1.91
CA LEU A 52 -2.27 -21.29 2.79
C LEU A 52 -2.75 -20.42 3.96
N PRO A 53 -4.01 -20.60 4.41
CA PRO A 53 -4.52 -19.94 5.61
C PRO A 53 -3.62 -20.20 6.82
N ALA A 54 -3.63 -19.27 7.78
CA ALA A 54 -2.76 -19.36 8.94
C ALA A 54 -2.96 -20.70 9.69
N PRO A 55 -1.88 -21.38 10.12
CA PRO A 55 -1.96 -22.69 10.77
C PRO A 55 -2.87 -22.71 12.00
N LEU A 56 -2.94 -21.60 12.74
CA LEU A 56 -3.80 -21.43 13.91
C LEU A 56 -5.29 -21.63 13.56
N PHE A 57 -5.81 -20.87 12.59
CA PHE A 57 -7.23 -20.97 12.21
C PHE A 57 -7.56 -22.32 11.58
N ARG A 58 -6.60 -22.93 10.87
CA ARG A 58 -6.77 -24.29 10.35
C ARG A 58 -6.88 -25.32 11.48
N TYR A 59 -6.16 -25.13 12.59
CA TYR A 59 -6.24 -26.00 13.77
C TYR A 59 -7.62 -25.94 14.39
N LEU A 60 -8.06 -24.70 14.69
CA LEU A 60 -9.36 -24.45 15.30
C LEU A 60 -10.50 -24.94 14.41
N ALA A 61 -10.39 -24.81 13.09
CA ALA A 61 -11.39 -25.32 12.14
C ALA A 61 -11.30 -26.83 11.88
N GLY A 62 -10.32 -27.55 12.44
CA GLY A 62 -10.12 -28.99 12.18
C GLY A 62 -9.63 -29.33 10.77
N ARG A 63 -9.11 -28.35 10.02
CA ARG A 63 -8.52 -28.56 8.70
C ARG A 63 -7.13 -29.21 8.82
N LYS A 64 -6.65 -29.84 7.75
CA LYS A 64 -5.29 -30.41 7.71
C LYS A 64 -4.24 -29.34 7.99
N ILE A 65 -3.19 -29.66 8.76
CA ILE A 65 -2.06 -28.77 9.07
C ILE A 65 -0.76 -29.57 8.94
N THR A 66 0.36 -28.86 8.79
CA THR A 66 1.71 -29.41 8.96
C THR A 66 1.88 -30.12 10.31
N THR A 67 2.53 -31.28 10.28
CA THR A 67 2.77 -32.15 11.45
C THR A 67 3.42 -31.41 12.62
N GLN A 68 4.39 -30.53 12.34
CA GLN A 68 5.09 -29.73 13.35
C GLN A 68 4.13 -28.82 14.14
N SER A 69 3.22 -28.13 13.45
CA SER A 69 2.29 -27.21 14.11
C SER A 69 1.21 -27.99 14.86
N LYS A 70 0.76 -29.12 14.32
CA LYS A 70 -0.17 -30.03 15.02
C LYS A 70 0.43 -30.50 16.35
N ASN A 71 1.68 -30.96 16.35
CA ASN A 71 2.35 -31.42 17.58
C ASN A 71 2.52 -30.27 18.59
N LYS A 72 2.81 -29.06 18.12
CA LYS A 72 2.88 -27.87 18.98
C LYS A 72 1.54 -27.58 19.66
N PHE A 73 0.45 -27.55 18.89
CA PHE A 73 -0.88 -27.26 19.45
C PHE A 73 -1.39 -28.38 20.32
N ALA A 74 -1.14 -29.65 19.97
CA ALA A 74 -1.49 -30.81 20.79
C ALA A 74 -0.76 -30.82 22.14
N LYS A 75 0.52 -30.39 22.17
CA LYS A 75 1.24 -30.22 23.43
C LYS A 75 0.60 -29.13 24.31
N LEU A 76 0.28 -27.98 23.71
CA LEU A 76 -0.37 -26.88 24.42
C LEU A 76 -1.78 -27.28 24.91
N GLU A 77 -2.50 -28.09 24.15
CA GLU A 77 -3.82 -28.60 24.54
C GLU A 77 -3.73 -29.56 25.73
N ALA A 78 -2.69 -30.39 25.79
CA ALA A 78 -2.44 -31.28 26.94
C ALA A 78 -2.09 -30.52 28.23
N GLU A 79 -1.52 -29.32 28.11
CA GLU A 79 -1.14 -28.45 29.22
C GLU A 79 -2.24 -27.43 29.58
N SER A 80 -3.35 -27.39 28.82
CA SER A 80 -4.39 -26.38 28.92
C SER A 80 -5.31 -26.57 30.13
N ILE A 81 -5.68 -25.45 30.76
CA ILE A 81 -6.66 -25.38 31.87
C ILE A 81 -8.09 -25.13 31.32
N GLY A 82 -8.22 -24.92 30.01
CA GLY A 82 -9.45 -24.46 29.37
C GLY A 82 -10.56 -25.53 29.26
N THR A 83 -11.78 -25.06 28.97
CA THR A 83 -12.99 -25.90 28.86
C THR A 83 -13.11 -26.68 27.55
N GLY A 84 -12.18 -26.47 26.60
CA GLY A 84 -12.17 -27.10 25.28
C GLY A 84 -12.77 -26.22 24.18
N ILE A 85 -12.44 -26.53 22.91
CA ILE A 85 -12.81 -25.69 21.76
C ILE A 85 -14.30 -25.82 21.43
N GLY A 86 -15.03 -24.73 21.59
CA GLY A 86 -16.46 -24.63 21.27
C GLY A 86 -16.76 -24.60 19.78
N GLU A 87 -17.95 -25.02 19.38
CA GLU A 87 -18.42 -25.00 17.99
C GLU A 87 -18.42 -23.59 17.40
N PHE A 88 -18.77 -22.59 18.21
CA PHE A 88 -18.71 -21.17 17.83
C PHE A 88 -17.30 -20.74 17.37
N THR A 89 -16.25 -21.18 18.06
CA THR A 89 -14.86 -20.88 17.71
C THR A 89 -14.46 -21.56 16.41
N LYS A 90 -14.91 -22.81 16.19
CA LYS A 90 -14.67 -23.56 14.95
C LYS A 90 -15.28 -22.85 13.74
N ASP A 91 -16.53 -22.39 13.85
CA ASP A 91 -17.22 -21.67 12.78
C ASP A 91 -16.51 -20.37 12.39
N HIS A 92 -16.04 -19.60 13.38
CA HIS A 92 -15.32 -18.36 13.12
C HIS A 92 -13.94 -18.63 12.53
N ALA A 93 -13.26 -19.69 12.97
CA ALA A 93 -11.99 -20.12 12.40
C ALA A 93 -12.13 -20.58 10.94
N GLU A 94 -13.24 -21.27 10.61
CA GLU A 94 -13.57 -21.68 9.24
C GLU A 94 -13.81 -20.46 8.34
N ARG A 95 -14.59 -19.48 8.83
CA ARG A 95 -14.77 -18.19 8.12
C ARG A 95 -13.44 -17.48 7.86
N MET A 96 -12.53 -17.48 8.84
CA MET A 96 -11.19 -16.91 8.66
C MET A 96 -10.38 -17.66 7.60
N CYS A 97 -10.49 -18.98 7.52
CA CYS A 97 -9.83 -19.77 6.48
C CYS A 97 -10.34 -19.38 5.08
N VAL A 98 -11.67 -19.28 4.91
CA VAL A 98 -12.29 -18.85 3.65
C VAL A 98 -11.85 -17.44 3.25
N ILE A 99 -11.81 -16.50 4.20
CA ILE A 99 -11.34 -15.13 3.93
C ILE A 99 -9.89 -15.14 3.43
N HIS A 100 -9.00 -15.92 4.06
CA HIS A 100 -7.60 -16.00 3.62
C HIS A 100 -7.45 -16.60 2.21
N GLU A 101 -8.28 -17.59 1.86
CA GLU A 101 -8.32 -18.15 0.49
C GLU A 101 -8.78 -17.11 -0.53
N GLN A 102 -9.80 -16.31 -0.18
CA GLN A 102 -10.26 -15.21 -1.03
C GLN A 102 -9.16 -14.17 -1.25
N GLU A 103 -8.41 -13.80 -0.20
CA GLU A 103 -7.27 -12.89 -0.34
C GLU A 103 -6.19 -13.45 -1.26
N SER A 104 -5.80 -14.72 -1.11
CA SER A 104 -4.79 -15.36 -1.97
C SER A 104 -5.26 -15.37 -3.43
N ARG A 105 -6.53 -15.69 -3.69
CA ARG A 105 -7.11 -15.63 -5.04
C ARG A 105 -7.05 -14.23 -5.64
N ILE A 106 -7.39 -13.21 -4.86
CA ILE A 106 -7.33 -11.81 -5.30
C ILE A 106 -5.89 -11.37 -5.57
N GLU A 107 -4.93 -11.77 -4.72
CA GLU A 107 -3.51 -11.49 -4.92
C GLU A 107 -2.98 -12.11 -6.20
N LYS A 108 -3.36 -13.35 -6.51
CA LYS A 108 -3.01 -14.03 -7.79
C LYS A 108 -3.56 -13.28 -8.99
N GLN A 109 -4.84 -12.90 -8.95
CA GLN A 109 -5.46 -12.08 -10.00
C GLN A 109 -4.73 -10.74 -10.19
N LEU A 110 -4.31 -10.09 -9.10
CA LEU A 110 -3.52 -8.86 -9.19
C LEU A 110 -2.16 -9.10 -9.83
N THR A 111 -1.49 -10.22 -9.56
CA THR A 111 -0.21 -10.59 -10.19
C THR A 111 -0.37 -10.73 -11.70
N GLU A 112 -1.42 -11.43 -12.15
CA GLU A 112 -1.73 -11.63 -13.57
C GLU A 112 -2.06 -10.31 -14.28
N LEU A 113 -2.78 -9.40 -13.62
CA LEU A 113 -3.11 -8.10 -14.23
C LEU A 113 -1.89 -7.19 -14.38
N ILE A 114 -0.94 -7.23 -13.44
CA ILE A 114 0.27 -6.40 -13.45
C ILE A 114 1.31 -6.92 -14.45
N SER A 115 1.33 -8.24 -14.70
CA SER A 115 2.27 -8.85 -15.64
C SER A 115 1.95 -8.57 -17.11
N HIS A 116 0.81 -7.92 -17.40
CA HIS A 116 0.44 -7.53 -18.75
C HIS A 116 1.49 -6.58 -19.38
N GLU A 117 1.80 -6.78 -20.65
CA GLU A 117 2.90 -6.09 -21.35
C GLU A 117 2.82 -4.57 -21.33
N MET A 118 1.62 -3.99 -21.40
CA MET A 118 1.38 -2.55 -21.29
C MET A 118 1.97 -1.91 -20.01
N PHE A 119 2.16 -2.69 -18.94
CA PHE A 119 2.70 -2.20 -17.67
C PHE A 119 4.21 -2.44 -17.53
N LYS A 120 4.88 -3.09 -18.49
CA LYS A 120 6.34 -3.29 -18.49
C LYS A 120 7.14 -2.00 -18.22
N PRO A 121 6.92 -0.88 -18.94
CA PRO A 121 7.68 0.35 -18.68
C PRO A 121 7.43 0.92 -17.28
N TYR A 122 6.19 0.84 -16.78
CA TYR A 122 5.86 1.28 -15.43
C TYR A 122 6.51 0.39 -14.36
N ASN A 123 6.49 -0.93 -14.56
CA ASN A 123 7.05 -1.90 -13.62
C ASN A 123 8.56 -1.74 -13.45
N LYS A 124 9.29 -1.46 -14.54
CA LYS A 124 10.73 -1.18 -14.48
C LYS A 124 11.04 0.00 -13.56
N VAL A 125 10.31 1.12 -13.72
CA VAL A 125 10.47 2.26 -12.81
C VAL A 125 10.11 1.85 -11.37
N PHE A 126 9.04 1.09 -11.15
CA PHE A 126 8.70 0.65 -9.79
C PHE A 126 9.73 -0.30 -9.16
N ASP A 127 10.46 -1.08 -9.97
CA ASP A 127 11.57 -1.91 -9.53
C ASP A 127 12.72 -1.04 -9.02
N ASP A 128 13.04 0.06 -9.69
CA ASP A 128 14.05 1.03 -9.23
C ASP A 128 13.69 1.63 -7.87
N PHE A 129 12.42 1.94 -7.63
CA PHE A 129 11.95 2.42 -6.32
C PHE A 129 11.72 1.28 -5.31
N ARG A 130 11.94 0.01 -5.68
CA ARG A 130 11.70 -1.19 -4.87
C ARG A 130 10.27 -1.22 -4.28
N MET A 131 9.29 -0.80 -5.06
CA MET A 131 7.89 -0.81 -4.61
C MET A 131 7.34 -2.22 -4.58
N GLY A 132 6.58 -2.59 -3.55
CA GLY A 132 5.90 -3.88 -3.46
C GLY A 132 4.66 -3.95 -4.34
N GLN A 133 4.19 -5.17 -4.65
CA GLN A 133 3.07 -5.41 -5.57
C GLN A 133 1.82 -4.57 -5.25
N ARG A 134 1.35 -4.56 -3.99
CA ARG A 134 0.17 -3.78 -3.59
C ARG A 134 0.32 -2.27 -3.83
N VAL A 135 1.52 -1.73 -3.59
CA VAL A 135 1.83 -0.32 -3.83
C VAL A 135 1.83 -0.02 -5.33
N ARG A 136 2.44 -0.91 -6.14
CA ARG A 136 2.42 -0.82 -7.62
C ARG A 136 0.99 -0.82 -8.15
N SER A 137 0.16 -1.77 -7.72
CA SER A 137 -1.23 -1.87 -8.18
C SER A 137 -2.04 -0.61 -7.85
N LEU A 138 -1.85 -0.04 -6.65
CA LEU A 138 -2.54 1.18 -6.23
C LEU A 138 -2.10 2.40 -7.06
N ILE A 139 -0.79 2.54 -7.28
CA ILE A 139 -0.25 3.63 -8.08
C ILE A 139 -0.71 3.47 -9.53
N LEU A 140 -0.53 2.31 -10.15
CA LEU A 140 -1.00 2.04 -11.52
C LEU A 140 -2.50 2.29 -11.68
N GLY A 141 -3.31 1.81 -10.74
CA GLY A 141 -4.74 1.99 -10.73
C GLY A 141 -5.19 3.45 -10.51
N THR A 142 -4.28 4.38 -10.20
CA THR A 142 -4.59 5.82 -10.10
C THR A 142 -3.96 6.65 -11.22
N ILE A 143 -2.78 6.27 -11.71
CA ILE A 143 -2.03 7.08 -12.67
C ILE A 143 -2.24 6.65 -14.13
N TYR A 144 -2.70 5.44 -14.39
CA TYR A 144 -2.81 4.92 -15.74
C TYR A 144 -4.09 5.43 -16.46
N PRO A 145 -4.02 5.84 -17.73
CA PRO A 145 -2.81 6.08 -18.52
C PRO A 145 -2.15 7.41 -18.12
N LEU A 146 -0.80 7.43 -18.06
CA LEU A 146 -0.05 8.64 -17.69
C LEU A 146 -0.30 9.82 -18.63
N GLY A 147 -0.69 9.53 -19.89
CA GLY A 147 -1.09 10.54 -20.87
C GLY A 147 -2.20 11.49 -20.37
N THR A 148 -3.02 11.08 -19.40
CA THR A 148 -4.05 11.95 -18.79
C THR A 148 -3.45 13.18 -18.10
N PHE A 149 -2.19 13.10 -17.65
CA PHE A 149 -1.50 14.20 -16.98
C PHE A 149 -0.65 15.04 -17.94
N LEU A 150 -0.42 14.58 -19.18
CA LEU A 150 0.46 15.21 -20.15
C LEU A 150 -0.36 16.05 -21.14
N GLY A 151 0.29 17.03 -21.78
CA GLY A 151 -0.32 17.79 -22.88
C GLY A 151 -0.47 16.96 -24.15
N ALA A 152 -1.08 17.54 -25.18
CA ALA A 152 -1.26 16.90 -26.50
C ALA A 152 0.07 16.37 -27.09
N ASP A 153 1.19 17.03 -26.77
CA ASP A 153 2.53 16.66 -27.24
C ASP A 153 3.24 15.59 -26.39
N HIS A 154 2.52 14.92 -25.48
CA HIS A 154 3.10 14.00 -24.47
C HIS A 154 4.19 14.64 -23.59
N LYS A 155 4.18 15.98 -23.48
CA LYS A 155 5.09 16.76 -22.64
C LYS A 155 4.39 17.26 -21.37
N PRO A 156 5.12 17.43 -20.26
CA PRO A 156 4.58 18.05 -19.05
C PRO A 156 4.12 19.48 -19.32
N ILE A 157 2.93 19.81 -18.84
CA ILE A 157 2.32 21.14 -18.95
C ILE A 157 2.93 22.04 -17.88
N ILE A 158 3.65 23.08 -18.32
CA ILE A 158 4.26 24.10 -17.47
C ILE A 158 3.69 25.46 -17.87
N GLU A 159 2.87 26.05 -17.01
CA GLU A 159 2.29 27.37 -17.22
C GLU A 159 3.17 28.45 -16.57
N LEU A 160 3.49 29.51 -17.29
CA LEU A 160 4.13 30.71 -16.74
C LEU A 160 3.06 31.71 -16.32
N VAL A 161 2.78 31.78 -15.02
CA VAL A 161 1.76 32.68 -14.47
C VAL A 161 2.42 33.94 -13.91
N ARG A 162 1.93 35.11 -14.34
CA ARG A 162 2.36 36.41 -13.82
C ARG A 162 1.84 36.59 -12.39
N ASN A 163 2.71 36.99 -11.46
CA ASN A 163 2.28 37.27 -10.09
C ASN A 163 1.34 38.47 -10.04
N LYS A 164 0.30 38.39 -9.19
CA LYS A 164 -0.68 39.48 -8.97
C LYS A 164 -0.02 40.82 -8.59
N LYS A 165 1.17 40.79 -7.97
CA LYS A 165 1.93 41.98 -7.56
C LYS A 165 2.97 42.47 -8.59
N GLY A 166 2.91 42.02 -9.85
CA GLY A 166 3.78 42.47 -10.94
C GLY A 166 5.25 42.02 -10.86
N LYS A 167 5.72 41.51 -9.72
CA LYS A 167 7.07 40.97 -9.50
C LYS A 167 7.20 39.56 -10.08
N GLY A 168 7.58 39.48 -11.35
CA GLY A 168 8.06 38.27 -12.02
C GLY A 168 7.00 37.28 -12.53
N LYS A 169 7.48 36.28 -13.30
CA LYS A 169 6.72 35.13 -13.77
C LYS A 169 7.05 33.92 -12.89
N SER A 170 6.02 33.23 -12.39
CA SER A 170 6.15 31.99 -11.63
C SER A 170 5.84 30.78 -12.52
N LYS A 171 6.64 29.72 -12.43
CA LYS A 171 6.39 28.45 -13.13
C LYS A 171 5.38 27.62 -12.34
N ARG A 172 4.28 27.22 -12.97
CA ARG A 172 3.29 26.31 -12.41
C ARG A 172 3.33 24.98 -13.17
N TYR A 173 3.78 23.93 -12.49
CA TYR A 173 3.86 22.59 -13.04
C TYR A 173 2.50 21.89 -12.91
N ARG A 174 1.60 22.08 -13.88
CA ARG A 174 0.23 21.54 -13.84
C ARG A 174 0.21 20.02 -13.83
N SER A 175 0.98 19.39 -14.72
CA SER A 175 1.07 17.93 -14.79
C SER A 175 1.58 17.31 -13.50
N LEU A 176 2.67 17.85 -12.95
CA LEU A 176 3.25 17.38 -11.68
C LEU A 176 2.26 17.57 -10.52
N ASN A 177 1.57 18.71 -10.45
CA ASN A 177 0.60 18.97 -9.39
C ASN A 177 -0.63 18.05 -9.49
N ALA A 178 -1.11 17.78 -10.71
CA ALA A 178 -2.19 16.83 -10.94
C ALA A 178 -1.77 15.40 -10.58
N PHE A 179 -0.55 14.99 -10.93
CA PHE A 179 0.02 13.70 -10.55
C PHE A 179 0.16 13.56 -9.02
N LYS A 180 0.70 14.59 -8.35
CA LYS A 180 0.76 14.65 -6.89
C LYS A 180 -0.63 14.55 -6.27
N LEU A 181 -1.61 15.26 -6.82
CA LEU A 181 -2.99 15.20 -6.34
C LEU A 181 -3.58 13.79 -6.49
N ALA A 182 -3.36 13.11 -7.62
CA ALA A 182 -3.81 11.73 -7.82
C ALA A 182 -3.26 10.77 -6.75
N LEU A 183 -1.96 10.91 -6.41
CA LEU A 183 -1.29 10.08 -5.40
C LEU A 183 -1.51 10.54 -3.95
N GLY A 184 -2.26 11.61 -3.73
CA GLY A 184 -2.61 12.10 -2.39
C GLY A 184 -1.61 13.07 -1.77
N PHE A 185 -0.66 13.63 -2.52
CA PHE A 185 0.31 14.63 -2.06
C PHE A 185 0.09 16.03 -2.67
N GLY A 186 -1.00 16.23 -3.40
CA GLY A 186 -1.42 17.55 -3.89
C GLY A 186 -2.04 18.39 -2.78
N LEU A 187 -1.92 19.71 -2.90
CA LEU A 187 -2.58 20.66 -2.01
C LEU A 187 -3.91 21.10 -2.63
N VAL A 188 -4.96 21.12 -1.82
CA VAL A 188 -6.29 21.62 -2.15
C VAL A 188 -6.64 22.69 -1.12
N GLU A 189 -7.32 23.74 -1.58
CA GLU A 189 -7.82 24.79 -0.72
C GLU A 189 -9.03 24.29 0.06
N ASP A 190 -8.93 24.33 1.38
CA ASP A 190 -10.02 24.07 2.31
C ASP A 190 -10.50 25.43 2.84
N SER A 191 -11.57 25.93 2.23
CA SER A 191 -12.24 27.17 2.62
C SER A 191 -13.48 26.79 3.42
N SER A 192 -13.35 26.79 4.74
CA SER A 192 -14.52 26.86 5.63
C SER A 192 -14.73 28.32 5.98
N GLY A 193 -15.97 28.78 6.15
CA GLY A 193 -16.27 30.20 6.46
C GLY A 193 -15.58 30.79 7.71
N LYS A 194 -14.74 30.03 8.41
CA LYS A 194 -13.87 30.46 9.53
C LYS A 194 -12.37 30.52 9.18
N SER A 195 -11.88 29.85 8.14
CA SER A 195 -10.47 29.93 7.72
C SER A 195 -10.23 29.32 6.34
N ASP A 196 -9.34 29.95 5.57
CA ASP A 196 -8.78 29.40 4.34
C ASP A 196 -7.43 28.73 4.63
N LYS A 197 -7.34 27.42 4.42
CA LYS A 197 -6.11 26.64 4.64
C LYS A 197 -5.83 25.72 3.47
N TRP A 198 -4.56 25.46 3.21
CA TRP A 198 -4.14 24.45 2.23
C TRP A 198 -4.01 23.10 2.91
N ILE A 199 -4.82 22.13 2.49
CA ILE A 199 -4.79 20.76 3.02
C ILE A 199 -4.32 19.81 1.93
N THR A 200 -3.61 18.76 2.31
CA THR A 200 -3.27 17.66 1.40
C THR A 200 -4.54 16.94 0.93
N GLY A 201 -4.89 17.11 -0.34
CA GLY A 201 -6.00 16.43 -1.00
C GLY A 201 -5.59 15.14 -1.72
N GLY A 202 -6.56 14.50 -2.39
CA GLY A 202 -6.33 13.32 -3.24
C GLY A 202 -6.58 11.96 -2.57
N SER A 203 -5.99 10.91 -3.15
CA SER A 203 -6.21 9.52 -2.72
C SER A 203 -5.58 9.21 -1.36
N THR A 204 -6.42 8.97 -0.35
CA THR A 204 -5.98 8.56 1.00
C THR A 204 -5.33 7.16 1.01
N LEU A 205 -5.80 6.27 0.13
CA LEU A 205 -5.25 4.91 -0.01
C LEU A 205 -3.82 4.93 -0.57
N CYS A 206 -3.57 5.72 -1.62
CA CYS A 206 -2.23 5.87 -2.19
C CYS A 206 -1.27 6.52 -1.19
N ARG A 207 -1.73 7.55 -0.48
CA ARG A 207 -0.94 8.20 0.58
C ARG A 207 -0.52 7.20 1.67
N LYS A 208 -1.46 6.37 2.16
CA LYS A 208 -1.16 5.32 3.16
C LYS A 208 -0.18 4.29 2.61
N ALA A 209 -0.35 3.85 1.36
CA ALA A 209 0.53 2.87 0.73
C ALA A 209 1.97 3.40 0.52
N LEU A 210 2.10 4.63 0.04
CA LEU A 210 3.40 5.31 -0.10
C LEU A 210 4.07 5.51 1.26
N TRP A 211 3.29 5.81 2.30
CA TRP A 211 3.82 5.93 3.65
C TRP A 211 4.34 4.60 4.22
N GLN A 212 3.62 3.50 3.97
CA GLN A 212 4.09 2.15 4.32
C GLN A 212 5.33 1.73 3.53
N TRP A 213 5.42 2.13 2.26
CA TRP A 213 6.62 1.91 1.45
C TRP A 213 7.83 2.67 2.00
N GLU A 214 7.69 3.96 2.33
CA GLU A 214 8.77 4.74 2.93
C GLU A 214 9.25 4.13 4.25
N PHE A 215 8.30 3.71 5.10
CA PHE A 215 8.60 3.10 6.39
C PHE A 215 9.36 1.76 6.30
N THR A 216 9.09 0.95 5.27
CA THR A 216 9.71 -0.38 5.12
C THR A 216 10.97 -0.36 4.26
N THR A 217 11.06 0.58 3.31
CA THR A 217 12.09 0.55 2.25
C THR A 217 13.12 1.67 2.40
N ILE A 218 12.70 2.88 2.77
CA ILE A 218 13.60 4.06 2.80
C ILE A 218 14.07 4.36 4.22
N GLU A 219 13.18 4.23 5.21
CA GLU A 219 13.48 4.49 6.61
C GLU A 219 14.60 3.61 7.16
N PRO A 220 14.58 2.27 6.95
CA PRO A 220 15.68 1.42 7.37
C PRO A 220 16.85 1.54 6.38
N ALA A 221 18.01 2.02 6.84
CA ALA A 221 19.18 2.22 5.97
C ALA A 221 19.60 0.96 5.20
N LYS A 222 19.44 -0.22 5.81
CA LYS A 222 19.80 -1.53 5.23
C LYS A 222 18.90 -1.96 4.06
N THR A 223 17.66 -1.46 4.00
CA THR A 223 16.69 -1.88 2.98
C THR A 223 16.55 -0.88 1.83
N ARG A 224 17.31 0.22 1.86
CA ARG A 224 17.32 1.23 0.80
C ARG A 224 17.76 0.63 -0.54
N PRO A 225 17.12 1.01 -1.66
CA PRO A 225 17.59 0.62 -2.99
C PRO A 225 19.02 1.12 -3.22
N ASN A 226 19.89 0.29 -3.80
CA ASN A 226 21.26 0.67 -4.14
C ASN A 226 21.31 1.32 -5.54
N ASN A 227 20.56 2.39 -5.72
CA ASN A 227 20.55 3.20 -6.93
C ASN A 227 20.48 4.68 -6.57
N ASP A 228 20.54 5.54 -7.60
CA ASP A 228 20.56 6.99 -7.41
C ASP A 228 19.29 7.50 -6.72
N TYR A 229 18.13 6.88 -6.99
CA TYR A 229 16.87 7.20 -6.32
C TYR A 229 16.93 6.90 -4.82
N GLY A 230 17.40 5.71 -4.44
CA GLY A 230 17.51 5.28 -3.05
C GLY A 230 18.52 6.12 -2.26
N LYS A 231 19.65 6.46 -2.87
CA LYS A 231 20.65 7.38 -2.28
C LYS A 231 20.07 8.77 -2.08
N ALA A 232 19.49 9.37 -3.12
CA ALA A 232 18.93 10.72 -3.05
C ALA A 232 17.80 10.84 -2.02
N LEU A 233 16.90 9.85 -1.95
CA LEU A 233 15.81 9.83 -0.97
C LEU A 233 16.31 9.57 0.45
N GLY A 234 17.28 8.66 0.61
CA GLY A 234 17.91 8.37 1.90
C GLY A 234 18.61 9.60 2.48
N GLU A 235 19.45 10.27 1.68
CA GLU A 235 20.14 11.50 2.08
C GLU A 235 19.16 12.63 2.41
N TYR A 236 18.13 12.82 1.58
CA TYR A 236 17.11 13.84 1.81
C TYR A 236 16.40 13.61 3.15
N ARG A 237 16.03 12.36 3.44
CA ARG A 237 15.41 11.96 4.71
C ARG A 237 16.35 12.17 5.89
N ASP A 238 17.60 11.73 5.78
CA ASP A 238 18.56 11.80 6.87
C ASP A 238 18.91 13.27 7.21
N LYS A 239 19.00 14.14 6.20
CA LYS A 239 19.13 15.60 6.38
C LYS A 239 17.93 16.19 7.14
N LEU A 240 16.70 15.82 6.77
CA LEU A 240 15.51 16.29 7.47
C LEU A 240 15.47 15.83 8.94
N LYS A 241 15.89 14.58 9.19
CA LYS A 241 15.98 14.04 10.56
C LYS A 241 17.06 14.75 11.38
N ALA A 242 18.23 15.01 10.79
CA ALA A 242 19.31 15.75 11.44
C ALA A 242 18.90 17.19 11.79
N ASN A 243 18.06 17.82 10.98
CA ASN A 243 17.51 19.15 11.22
C ASN A 243 16.39 19.19 12.27
N GLY A 244 16.12 18.10 13.01
CA GLY A 244 15.12 18.07 14.08
C GLY A 244 13.65 18.10 13.61
N VAL A 245 13.39 17.81 12.33
CA VAL A 245 12.01 17.79 11.80
C VAL A 245 11.23 16.61 12.41
N PRO A 246 9.98 16.79 12.86
CA PRO A 246 9.17 15.71 13.41
C PRO A 246 9.06 14.53 12.44
N ILE A 247 9.20 13.30 12.94
CA ILE A 247 9.31 12.10 12.10
C ILE A 247 8.15 11.93 11.11
N LYS A 248 6.91 12.23 11.54
CA LYS A 248 5.73 12.18 10.65
C LYS A 248 5.86 13.12 9.46
N LEU A 249 6.41 14.32 9.69
CA LEU A 249 6.63 15.32 8.65
C LEU A 249 7.83 14.95 7.76
N VAL A 250 8.89 14.36 8.33
CA VAL A 250 10.01 13.79 7.55
C VAL A 250 9.48 12.78 6.54
N ARG A 251 8.71 11.79 6.98
CA ARG A 251 8.16 10.75 6.10
C ARG A 251 7.27 11.33 5.00
N SER A 252 6.40 12.28 5.35
CA SER A 252 5.52 12.95 4.39
C SER A 252 6.31 13.72 3.33
N ARG A 253 7.34 14.48 3.73
CA ARG A 253 8.22 15.21 2.81
C ARG A 253 9.01 14.27 1.91
N THR A 254 9.56 13.18 2.46
CA THR A 254 10.26 12.15 1.69
C THR A 254 9.34 11.49 0.66
N CYS A 255 8.10 11.16 1.03
CA CYS A 255 7.11 10.61 0.09
C CYS A 255 6.78 11.62 -1.02
N CYS A 256 6.59 12.90 -0.68
CA CYS A 256 6.34 13.95 -1.67
C CYS A 256 7.51 14.06 -2.67
N ARG A 257 8.75 14.01 -2.18
CA ARG A 257 9.96 14.01 -3.01
C ARG A 257 10.04 12.75 -3.88
N ALA A 258 9.72 11.59 -3.34
CA ALA A 258 9.67 10.33 -4.10
C ALA A 258 8.64 10.40 -5.23
N VAL A 259 7.47 10.98 -4.98
CA VAL A 259 6.42 11.19 -6.01
C VAL A 259 6.91 12.12 -7.13
N GLU A 260 7.68 13.16 -6.83
CA GLU A 260 8.28 14.03 -7.85
C GLU A 260 9.27 13.27 -8.74
N MET A 261 10.16 12.49 -8.11
CA MET A 261 11.16 11.70 -8.83
C MET A 261 10.50 10.59 -9.66
N LEU A 262 9.46 9.96 -9.12
CA LEU A 262 8.68 8.93 -9.81
C LEU A 262 8.02 9.50 -11.07
N PHE A 263 7.45 10.71 -11.00
CA PHE A 263 6.83 11.34 -12.17
C PHE A 263 7.81 11.54 -13.32
N GLN A 264 9.02 12.03 -13.01
CA GLN A 264 10.06 12.23 -14.02
C GLN A 264 10.54 10.90 -14.60
N ALA A 265 10.86 9.93 -13.74
CA ALA A 265 11.31 8.60 -14.16
C ALA A 265 10.29 7.91 -15.08
N LEU A 266 8.99 8.03 -14.78
CA LEU A 266 7.93 7.47 -15.63
C LEU A 266 7.84 8.16 -17.00
N ILE A 267 8.05 9.48 -17.07
CA ILE A 267 8.05 10.20 -18.36
C ILE A 267 9.24 9.77 -19.20
N ASP A 268 10.42 9.67 -18.60
CA ASP A 268 11.66 9.32 -19.29
C ASP A 268 11.58 7.89 -19.84
N GLU A 269 11.10 6.94 -19.03
CA GLU A 269 10.95 5.54 -19.47
C GLU A 269 9.88 5.38 -20.56
N LEU A 270 8.74 6.09 -20.46
CA LEU A 270 7.70 6.01 -21.49
C LEU A 270 8.13 6.64 -22.81
N ARG A 271 8.99 7.67 -22.78
CA ARG A 271 9.60 8.23 -23.98
C ARG A 271 10.59 7.25 -24.60
N ALA A 272 11.42 6.60 -23.80
CA ALA A 272 12.34 5.58 -24.27
C ALA A 272 11.61 4.38 -24.89
N TYR A 273 10.44 4.01 -24.36
CA TYR A 273 9.64 2.88 -24.86
C TYR A 273 8.81 3.22 -26.13
N SER A 274 8.59 4.50 -26.43
CA SER A 274 7.82 4.93 -27.61
C SER A 274 8.69 5.18 -28.85
N ASN A 275 10.02 5.17 -28.69
CA ASN A 275 11.02 5.25 -29.76
C ASN A 275 11.55 3.87 -30.10
#